data_AF-A0A195EXN6-F1
#
_entry.id   AF-A0A195EXN6-F1
#
_cell.length_a   1.000
_cell.length_b   1.000
_cell.length_c   1.000
_cell.angle_alpha   90.00
_cell.angle_beta   90.00
_cell.angle_gamma   90.00
#
_symmetry.space_group_name_H-M   'P 1'
#
loop_
_entity.id
_entity.type
_entity.pdbx_description
1 polymer ?
#
loop_
_entity_poly.entity_id
_entity_poly.type
_entity_poly.pdbx_seq_one_letter_code
_entity_poly.pdbx_strand_id
1 'polypeptide(L)'
;RAFFLISEPCEKIYCAWGATCIVSENGKGLCQCSTDCPLTSDPVCGSDDVTYTNHCHLRQASCQNRKNIRMKHKGACGECSIVIPHNARPSRKIVSLRRHDKAIKYRLHHLRNSFSYKFFSTLRQIFLDENIKSQIEKYVMSVS
;
A
#
# COMPACT_ATOMS: atom_id res chain seq x y z
N ARG A 1 37.15 41.06 -0.05
CA ARG A 1 36.10 40.48 -0.92
C ARG A 1 35.10 39.78 -0.02
N ALA A 2 33.93 40.38 0.23
CA ALA A 2 32.87 39.72 0.97
C ALA A 2 32.21 38.70 0.03
N PHE A 3 32.37 37.41 0.34
CA PHE A 3 31.53 36.37 -0.24
C PHE A 3 30.14 36.54 0.36
N PHE A 4 29.24 37.20 -0.36
CA PHE A 4 27.81 37.13 -0.06
C PHE A 4 27.41 35.65 -0.19
N LEU A 5 27.21 34.99 0.94
CA LEU A 5 26.57 33.68 0.99
C LEU A 5 25.10 33.88 0.65
N ILE A 6 24.78 33.89 -0.65
CA ILE A 6 23.39 33.74 -1.09
C ILE A 6 23.04 32.29 -0.78
N SER A 7 22.39 32.04 0.37
CA SER A 7 21.84 30.72 0.67
C SER A 7 20.90 30.34 -0.47
N GLU A 8 21.05 29.14 -1.03
CA GLU A 8 20.16 28.72 -2.10
C GLU A 8 18.72 28.72 -1.56
N PRO A 9 17.75 29.35 -2.26
CA PRO A 9 16.42 29.63 -1.72
C PRO A 9 15.64 28.39 -1.28
N CYS A 10 15.99 27.20 -1.78
CA CYS A 10 15.38 25.94 -1.39
C CYS A 10 16.23 25.08 -0.42
N GLU A 11 17.42 25.54 -0.02
CA GLU A 11 18.35 24.77 0.83
C GLU A 11 17.75 24.41 2.20
N LYS A 12 16.87 25.28 2.73
CA LYS A 12 16.29 25.14 4.08
C LYS A 12 14.76 25.18 4.08
N ILE A 13 14.13 25.02 2.92
CA ILE A 13 12.66 25.03 2.81
C ILE A 13 12.14 23.59 2.80
N TYR A 14 11.29 23.29 3.78
CA TYR A 14 10.57 22.02 3.86
C TYR A 14 9.13 22.23 3.43
N CYS A 15 8.73 21.57 2.35
CA CYS A 15 7.39 21.67 1.81
C CYS A 15 6.50 20.55 2.36
N ALA A 16 5.26 20.91 2.72
CA ALA A 16 4.29 19.95 3.25
C ALA A 16 3.57 19.17 2.13
N TRP A 17 2.96 18.05 2.51
CA TRP A 17 2.04 17.27 1.66
C TRP A 17 2.62 16.80 0.31
N GLY A 18 3.93 16.63 0.20
CA GLY A 18 4.56 16.17 -1.04
C GLY A 18 4.79 17.26 -2.09
N ALA A 19 4.60 18.53 -1.75
CA ALA A 19 5.07 19.66 -2.56
C ALA A 19 6.59 19.66 -2.70
N THR A 20 7.09 20.22 -3.80
CA THR A 20 8.52 20.42 -4.07
C THR A 20 8.85 21.91 -3.95
N CYS A 21 10.04 22.24 -3.43
CA CYS A 21 10.52 23.62 -3.44
C CYS A 21 11.04 23.98 -4.84
N ILE A 22 10.54 25.08 -5.38
CA ILE A 22 11.00 25.69 -6.63
C ILE A 22 11.46 27.12 -6.39
N VAL A 23 12.33 27.65 -7.25
CA VAL A 23 12.78 29.04 -7.18
C VAL A 23 11.86 29.90 -8.04
N SER A 24 11.21 30.88 -7.41
CA SER A 24 10.40 31.89 -8.08
C SER A 24 11.27 32.87 -8.88
N GLU A 25 10.67 33.59 -9.83
CA GLU A 25 11.29 34.69 -10.59
C GLU A 25 11.94 35.75 -9.69
N ASN A 26 11.40 35.94 -8.48
CA ASN A 26 11.92 36.88 -7.48
C ASN A 26 13.09 36.31 -6.64
N GLY A 27 13.65 35.15 -7.03
CA GLY A 27 14.74 34.49 -6.29
C GLY A 27 14.33 33.88 -4.94
N LYS A 28 13.02 33.73 -4.69
CA LYS A 28 12.48 33.16 -3.44
C LYS A 28 12.08 31.70 -3.64
N GLY A 29 12.33 30.86 -2.65
CA GLY A 29 11.87 29.48 -2.67
C GLY A 29 10.38 29.40 -2.36
N LEU A 30 9.62 28.66 -3.18
CA LEU A 30 8.18 28.46 -3.06
C LEU A 30 7.85 26.97 -3.10
N CYS A 31 6.90 26.54 -2.27
CA CYS A 31 6.39 25.18 -2.30
C CYS A 31 5.26 25.04 -3.32
N GLN A 32 5.45 24.18 -4.30
CA GLN A 32 4.46 23.92 -5.35
C GLN A 32 4.17 22.43 -5.48
N CYS A 33 2.90 22.09 -5.72
CA CYS A 33 2.52 20.74 -6.10
C CYS A 33 3.07 20.41 -7.49
N SER A 34 3.61 19.21 -7.69
CA SER A 34 3.99 18.75 -9.01
C SER A 34 2.80 18.84 -9.96
N THR A 35 2.97 19.52 -11.09
CA THR A 35 2.00 19.59 -12.20
C THR A 35 2.23 18.46 -13.19
N ASP A 36 3.49 18.09 -13.37
CA ASP A 36 3.93 17.12 -14.36
C ASP A 36 4.41 15.85 -13.67
N CYS A 37 3.73 14.75 -13.98
CA CYS A 37 4.13 13.42 -13.56
C CYS A 37 4.35 12.53 -14.78
N PRO A 38 5.38 11.67 -14.77
CA PRO A 38 5.59 10.71 -15.84
C PRO A 38 4.38 9.77 -15.92
N LEU A 39 4.08 9.31 -17.13
CA LEU A 39 3.03 8.33 -17.42
C LEU A 39 3.51 6.88 -17.21
N THR A 40 4.67 6.68 -16.57
CA THR A 40 5.17 5.35 -16.26
C THR A 40 4.27 4.65 -15.26
N SER A 41 3.95 3.38 -15.52
CA SER A 41 3.12 2.56 -14.66
C SER A 41 4.01 1.79 -13.68
N ASP A 42 4.15 2.35 -12.48
CA ASP A 42 4.92 1.78 -11.36
C ASP A 42 4.06 1.87 -10.09
N PRO A 43 2.99 1.07 -9.98
CA PRO A 43 1.92 1.29 -9.02
C PRO A 43 2.43 1.28 -7.58
N VAL A 44 1.81 2.10 -6.74
CA VAL A 44 2.10 2.20 -5.31
C VAL A 44 0.81 2.26 -4.50
N CYS A 45 0.81 1.64 -3.32
CA CYS A 45 -0.28 1.73 -2.37
C CYS A 45 -0.02 2.86 -1.39
N GLY A 46 -0.97 3.80 -1.27
CA GLY A 46 -0.94 4.90 -0.32
C GLY A 46 -1.32 4.47 1.11
N SER A 47 -0.99 5.32 2.07
CA SER A 47 -1.39 5.16 3.48
C SER A 47 -2.89 5.35 3.71
N ASP A 48 -3.59 5.86 2.70
CA ASP A 48 -5.04 6.00 2.61
C ASP A 48 -5.69 4.78 1.91
N ASP A 49 -4.93 3.71 1.70
CA ASP A 49 -5.37 2.47 1.05
C ASP A 49 -5.86 2.66 -0.41
N VAL A 50 -5.38 3.71 -1.08
CA VAL A 50 -5.62 4.00 -2.51
C VAL A 50 -4.39 3.63 -3.33
N THR A 51 -4.62 2.99 -4.49
CA THR A 51 -3.57 2.71 -5.47
C THR A 51 -3.33 3.93 -6.35
N TYR A 52 -2.07 4.34 -6.50
CA TYR A 52 -1.64 5.39 -7.41
C TYR A 52 -0.79 4.81 -8.54
N THR A 53 -0.90 5.39 -9.74
CA THR A 53 -0.17 4.96 -10.95
C THR A 53 1.34 4.89 -10.74
N ASN A 54 1.88 5.86 -10.00
CA ASN A 54 3.27 5.86 -9.55
C ASN A 54 3.45 6.81 -8.34
N HIS A 55 4.68 6.88 -7.83
CA HIS A 55 5.04 7.71 -6.68
C HIS A 55 4.84 9.22 -6.91
N CYS A 56 4.98 9.70 -8.15
CA CYS A 56 4.73 11.11 -8.47
C CYS A 56 3.25 11.45 -8.31
N HIS A 57 2.37 10.63 -8.90
CA HIS A 57 0.92 10.80 -8.78
C HIS A 57 0.44 10.73 -7.31
N LEU A 58 1.05 9.88 -6.48
CA LEU A 58 0.79 9.87 -5.04
C LEU A 58 1.14 11.21 -4.38
N ARG A 59 2.34 11.76 -4.64
CA ARG A 59 2.76 13.06 -4.07
C ARG A 59 1.90 14.22 -4.59
N GLN A 60 1.56 14.20 -5.87
CA GLN A 60 0.67 15.19 -6.48
C GLN A 60 -0.69 15.17 -5.79
N ALA A 61 -1.30 14.00 -5.63
CA ALA A 61 -2.58 13.84 -4.94
C ALA A 61 -2.49 14.26 -3.46
N SER A 62 -1.42 13.89 -2.76
CA SER A 62 -1.14 14.33 -1.39
C SER A 62 -1.17 15.86 -1.30
N CYS A 63 -0.49 16.53 -2.24
CA CYS A 63 -0.32 17.97 -2.23
C CYS A 63 -1.61 18.71 -2.58
N GLN A 64 -2.28 18.30 -3.66
CA GLN A 64 -3.53 18.92 -4.12
C GLN A 64 -4.64 18.79 -3.08
N ASN A 65 -4.70 17.65 -2.38
CA ASN A 65 -5.71 17.41 -1.34
C ASN A 65 -5.30 17.92 0.05
N ARG A 66 -4.09 18.49 0.20
CA ARG A 66 -3.50 18.88 1.49
C ARG A 66 -3.58 17.78 2.56
N LYS A 67 -3.39 16.54 2.14
CA LYS A 67 -3.37 15.35 3.00
C LYS A 67 -1.96 14.79 3.02
N ASN A 68 -1.52 14.26 4.16
CA ASN A 68 -0.19 13.65 4.27
C ASN A 68 -0.29 12.17 3.88
N ILE A 69 -0.25 11.90 2.58
CA ILE A 69 -0.36 10.55 2.03
C ILE A 69 1.05 10.03 1.80
N ARG A 70 1.40 8.94 2.48
CA ARG A 70 2.72 8.31 2.36
C ARG A 70 2.57 7.01 1.59
N MET A 71 3.61 6.59 0.90
CA MET A 71 3.64 5.25 0.31
C MET A 71 3.67 4.21 1.43
N LYS A 72 2.68 3.31 1.43
CA LYS A 72 2.60 2.15 2.33
C LYS A 72 3.47 1.00 1.81
N HIS A 73 3.34 0.66 0.54
CA HIS A 73 4.21 -0.29 -0.17
C HIS A 73 4.21 -0.04 -1.69
N LYS A 74 5.15 -0.69 -2.39
CA LYS A 74 5.14 -0.78 -3.86
C LYS A 74 4.11 -1.82 -4.32
N GLY A 75 3.55 -1.64 -5.52
CA GLY A 75 2.44 -2.46 -6.03
C GLY A 75 1.07 -1.84 -5.69
N ALA A 76 0.02 -2.40 -6.27
CA ALA A 76 -1.34 -1.94 -6.00
C ALA A 76 -1.80 -2.34 -4.59
N CYS A 77 -2.69 -1.55 -3.99
CA CYS A 77 -3.36 -1.97 -2.75
C CYS A 77 -4.13 -3.28 -2.97
N GLY A 78 -4.10 -4.17 -1.98
CA GLY A 78 -4.72 -5.50 -2.07
C GLY A 78 -3.85 -6.56 -2.75
N GLU A 79 -2.79 -6.18 -3.47
CA GLU A 79 -1.77 -7.15 -3.91
C GLU A 79 -0.84 -7.48 -2.75
N CYS A 80 -0.84 -8.74 -2.32
CA CYS A 80 0.20 -9.26 -1.44
C CYS A 80 1.50 -9.42 -2.24
N SER A 81 2.23 -8.33 -2.43
CA SER A 81 3.60 -8.40 -2.94
C SER A 81 4.50 -9.00 -1.85
N ILE A 82 4.80 -10.30 -1.97
CA ILE A 82 5.82 -10.96 -1.14
C ILE A 82 7.16 -10.33 -1.52
N VAL A 83 7.57 -9.31 -0.78
CA VAL A 83 8.91 -8.74 -0.90
C VAL A 83 9.86 -9.80 -0.36
N ILE A 84 10.53 -10.54 -1.24
CA ILE A 84 11.67 -11.38 -0.85
C ILE A 84 12.83 -10.42 -0.56
N PRO A 85 13.29 -10.30 0.69
CA PRO A 85 14.48 -9.49 0.97
C PRO A 85 15.66 -10.07 0.19
N HIS A 86 16.45 -9.25 -0.50
CA HIS A 86 17.66 -9.72 -1.20
C HIS A 86 18.71 -10.31 -0.25
N ASN A 87 18.56 -10.12 1.06
CA ASN A 87 19.37 -10.74 2.12
C ASN A 87 18.64 -11.87 2.89
N ALA A 88 17.45 -12.27 2.45
CA ALA A 88 16.81 -13.46 3.01
C ALA A 88 17.56 -14.69 2.51
N ARG A 89 18.36 -15.28 3.40
CA ARG A 89 18.94 -16.61 3.20
C ARG A 89 17.78 -17.55 2.80
N PRO A 90 17.82 -18.19 1.62
CA PRO A 90 16.71 -19.04 1.19
C PRO A 90 16.66 -20.24 2.12
N SER A 91 15.77 -20.18 3.12
CA SER A 91 15.39 -21.36 3.88
C SER A 91 14.66 -22.25 2.89
N ARG A 92 15.19 -23.46 2.62
CA ARG A 92 14.74 -24.43 1.59
C ARG A 92 13.31 -24.99 1.82
N LYS A 93 12.36 -24.15 2.23
CA LYS A 93 10.96 -24.51 2.50
C LYS A 93 9.96 -23.74 1.63
N ILE A 94 10.41 -23.20 0.50
CA ILE A 94 9.54 -22.57 -0.50
C ILE A 94 9.70 -23.30 -1.85
N VAL A 95 9.69 -24.63 -1.83
CA VAL A 95 9.42 -25.44 -3.03
C VAL A 95 8.54 -26.62 -2.64
N SER A 96 7.25 -26.35 -2.43
CA SER A 96 6.19 -27.37 -2.55
C SER A 96 4.80 -26.73 -2.43
N LEU A 97 4.38 -25.94 -3.43
CA LEU A 97 2.95 -25.74 -3.67
C LEU A 97 2.54 -26.54 -4.91
N ARG A 98 2.59 -27.86 -4.75
CA ARG A 98 1.62 -28.76 -5.38
C ARG A 98 1.21 -29.82 -4.36
N ARG A 99 -0.12 -29.96 -4.23
CA ARG A 99 -0.90 -31.03 -3.59
C ARG A 99 -1.11 -30.94 -2.08
N HIS A 100 -2.34 -30.54 -1.75
CA HIS A 100 -3.24 -31.08 -0.73
C HIS A 100 -2.80 -31.14 0.75
N ASP A 101 -3.60 -30.43 1.56
CA ASP A 101 -4.15 -30.91 2.83
C ASP A 101 -3.17 -31.48 3.86
N LYS A 102 -2.74 -30.61 4.79
CA LYS A 102 -2.57 -30.94 6.25
C LYS A 102 -1.94 -29.82 7.10
N ALA A 103 -1.48 -28.70 6.54
CA ALA A 103 -0.80 -27.65 7.31
C ALA A 103 -1.70 -26.57 7.95
N ILE A 104 -2.98 -26.45 7.57
CA ILE A 104 -3.90 -25.46 8.19
C ILE A 104 -4.34 -25.90 9.60
N LYS A 105 -4.20 -27.19 9.95
CA LYS A 105 -4.65 -27.72 11.25
C LYS A 105 -3.76 -27.30 12.44
N TYR A 106 -2.52 -26.84 12.23
CA TYR A 106 -1.54 -26.65 13.31
C TYR A 106 -1.19 -25.19 13.68
N ARG A 107 -1.92 -24.18 13.19
CA ARG A 107 -1.81 -22.79 13.71
C ARG A 107 -3.10 -22.23 14.32
N LEU A 108 -4.11 -23.08 14.52
CA LEU A 108 -5.34 -22.74 15.24
C LEU A 108 -5.25 -22.96 16.77
N HIS A 109 -4.08 -23.33 17.31
CA HIS A 109 -3.93 -23.48 18.77
C HIS A 109 -3.44 -22.20 19.49
N HIS A 110 -2.94 -21.19 18.75
CA HIS A 110 -2.41 -19.95 19.34
C HIS A 110 -3.25 -18.68 19.10
N LEU A 111 -4.32 -18.76 18.30
CA LEU A 111 -5.30 -17.67 18.18
C LEU A 111 -6.47 -17.80 19.17
N ARG A 112 -6.38 -18.72 20.13
CA ARG A 112 -7.39 -18.89 21.19
C ARG A 112 -7.20 -17.89 22.33
N ASN A 113 -6.99 -16.60 22.06
CA ASN A 113 -7.04 -15.58 23.13
C ASN A 113 -7.15 -14.09 22.75
N SER A 114 -7.46 -13.66 21.52
CA SER A 114 -7.63 -12.21 21.32
C SER A 114 -8.53 -11.71 20.18
N PHE A 115 -9.47 -12.52 19.67
CA PHE A 115 -10.50 -12.01 18.77
C PHE A 115 -11.89 -12.42 19.26
N SER A 116 -12.66 -11.39 19.62
CA SER A 116 -13.99 -11.41 20.23
C SER A 116 -14.87 -12.58 19.79
N TYR A 117 -15.26 -13.41 20.76
CA TYR A 117 -16.16 -14.57 20.64
C TYR A 117 -17.57 -14.24 20.10
N LYS A 118 -17.88 -12.94 19.87
CA LYS A 118 -19.10 -12.48 19.19
C LYS A 118 -19.00 -12.47 17.66
N PHE A 119 -17.80 -12.58 17.07
CA PHE A 119 -17.65 -12.58 15.60
C PHE A 119 -17.90 -13.97 14.97
N PHE A 120 -17.52 -15.03 15.68
CA PHE A 120 -17.66 -16.42 15.20
C PHE A 120 -19.10 -16.96 15.28
N SER A 121 -19.97 -16.42 16.13
CA SER A 121 -21.38 -16.84 16.15
C SER A 121 -22.12 -16.42 14.89
N THR A 122 -21.79 -15.25 14.34
CA THR A 122 -22.46 -14.68 13.16
C THR A 122 -22.00 -15.38 11.87
N LEU A 123 -20.70 -15.67 11.75
CA LEU A 123 -20.16 -16.43 10.62
C LEU A 123 -20.64 -17.88 10.56
N ARG A 124 -20.88 -18.51 11.72
CA ARG A 124 -21.44 -19.87 11.77
C ARG A 124 -22.89 -19.91 11.27
N GLN A 125 -23.67 -18.84 11.43
CA GLN A 125 -25.04 -18.75 10.90
C GLN A 125 -25.05 -18.56 9.38
N ILE A 126 -24.11 -17.79 8.82
CA ILE A 126 -23.99 -17.58 7.36
C ILE A 126 -23.65 -18.89 6.63
N PHE A 127 -22.85 -19.77 7.24
CA PHE A 127 -22.47 -21.08 6.66
C PHE A 127 -23.50 -22.20 6.88
N LEU A 128 -24.59 -21.96 7.62
CA LEU A 128 -25.69 -22.92 7.81
C LEU A 128 -26.91 -22.59 6.92
N ASP A 129 -26.84 -21.51 6.15
CA ASP A 129 -27.88 -21.14 5.20
C ASP A 129 -27.61 -21.85 3.85
N GLU A 130 -28.39 -22.89 3.57
CA GLU A 130 -28.33 -23.68 2.32
C GLU A 130 -28.52 -22.79 1.07
N ASN A 131 -29.17 -21.63 1.21
CA ASN A 131 -29.38 -20.69 0.11
C ASN A 131 -28.09 -19.93 -0.25
N ILE A 132 -27.31 -19.52 0.76
CA ILE A 132 -26.01 -18.85 0.56
C ILE A 132 -24.98 -19.85 0.01
N LYS A 133 -25.00 -21.09 0.51
CA LYS A 133 -24.15 -22.16 0.00
C LYS A 133 -24.38 -22.41 -1.49
N SER A 134 -25.65 -22.46 -1.93
CA SER A 134 -25.98 -22.64 -3.36
C SER A 134 -25.53 -21.47 -4.23
N GLN A 135 -25.64 -20.24 -3.73
CA GLN A 135 -25.18 -19.03 -4.44
C GLN A 135 -23.66 -19.04 -4.64
N ILE A 136 -22.91 -19.42 -3.60
CA ILE A 136 -21.44 -19.50 -3.65
C ILE A 136 -20.99 -20.62 -4.60
N GLU A 137 -21.63 -21.80 -4.57
CA GLU A 137 -21.31 -22.89 -5.48
C GLU A 137 -21.57 -22.51 -6.95
N LYS A 138 -22.68 -21.83 -7.26
CA LYS A 138 -22.97 -21.32 -8.62
C LYS A 138 -21.95 -20.28 -9.07
N TYR A 139 -21.54 -19.38 -8.18
CA TYR A 139 -20.52 -18.38 -8.51
C TYR A 139 -19.17 -19.03 -8.83
N VAL A 140 -18.72 -19.97 -8.00
CA VAL A 140 -17.46 -20.72 -8.21
C VAL A 140 -17.47 -21.50 -9.52
N MET A 141 -18.60 -22.11 -9.89
CA MET A 141 -18.77 -22.80 -11.18
C MET A 141 -18.84 -21.85 -12.38
N SER A 142 -19.14 -20.56 -12.19
CA SER A 142 -19.20 -19.57 -13.28
C SER A 142 -17.85 -18.93 -13.63
N VAL A 143 -16.86 -19.06 -12.73
CA VAL A 143 -15.52 -18.43 -12.86
C VAL A 143 -14.38 -19.45 -12.96
N SER A 144 -14.73 -20.74 -13.12
CA SER A 144 -13.81 -21.85 -13.43
C SER A 144 -14.01 -22.28 -14.88
#